data_AF-A0A3M0ZNB2-F1
#
_entry.id   AF-A0A3M0ZNB2-F1
#
_cell.length_a   1.000
_cell.length_b   1.000
_cell.length_c   1.000
_cell.angle_alpha   90.00
_cell.angle_beta   90.00
_cell.angle_gamma   90.00
#
_symmetry.space_group_name_H-M   'P 1'
#
loop_
_entity.id
_entity.type
_entity.pdbx_description
1 polymer ?
#
loop_
_entity_poly.entity_id
_entity_poly.type
_entity_poly.pdbx_seq_one_letter_code
_entity_poly.pdbx_strand_id
1 'polypeptide(L)' 'YWLHGNTLMDITKVISDGVVEKGMLAWKNQLSEEQINSVAAYIWTIRGSNPPNPKAPQGKLYE' A
#
# COMPACT_ATOMS: atom_id res chain seq x y z
N TYR A 1 -3.47 11.50 -2.22
CA TYR A 1 -4.07 10.77 -3.34
C TYR A 1 -3.81 9.28 -3.17
N TRP A 2 -4.79 8.44 -3.50
CA TRP A 2 -4.71 6.99 -3.32
C TRP A 2 -5.33 6.25 -4.51
N LEU A 3 -4.65 5.20 -4.96
CA LEU A 3 -5.13 4.33 -6.05
C LEU A 3 -6.12 3.27 -5.54
N HIS A 4 -5.93 2.78 -4.32
CA HIS A 4 -6.60 1.58 -3.81
C HIS A 4 -7.11 1.77 -2.36
N GLY A 5 -7.68 2.94 -2.05
CA GLY A 5 -8.14 3.27 -0.69
C GLY A 5 -7.08 3.96 0.17
N ASN A 6 -7.52 4.69 1.21
CA ASN A 6 -6.67 5.55 2.05
C ASN A 6 -6.55 5.11 3.51
N THR A 7 -7.13 3.96 3.87
CA THR A 7 -7.09 3.43 5.24
C THR A 7 -5.97 2.40 5.40
N LEU A 8 -5.55 2.16 6.65
CA LEU A 8 -4.58 1.09 6.94
C LEU A 8 -5.10 -0.28 6.47
N MET A 9 -6.40 -0.53 6.62
CA MET A 9 -7.04 -1.76 6.18
C MET A 9 -7.01 -1.94 4.67
N ASP A 10 -7.19 -0.85 3.91
CA ASP A 10 -7.03 -0.87 2.45
C ASP A 10 -5.60 -1.25 2.04
N ILE A 11 -4.60 -0.68 2.70
CA ILE A 11 -3.18 -1.00 2.46
C ILE A 11 -2.91 -2.48 2.75
N THR A 12 -3.37 -2.98 3.90
CA THR A 12 -3.25 -4.40 4.27
C THR A 12 -3.90 -5.30 3.22
N LYS A 13 -5.09 -4.95 2.72
CA LYS A 13 -5.78 -5.70 1.68
C LYS A 13 -4.99 -5.72 0.37
N VAL A 14 -4.45 -4.58 -0.06
CA VAL A 14 -3.63 -4.47 -1.27
C VAL A 14 -2.37 -5.32 -1.18
N ILE A 15 -1.69 -5.36 -0.02
CA ILE A 15 -0.53 -6.23 0.18
C ILE A 15 -0.96 -7.70 0.12
N SER A 16 -2.03 -8.06 0.84
CA SER A 16 -2.51 -9.43 0.95
C SER A 16 -2.96 -10.01 -0.39
N ASP A 17 -3.88 -9.33 -1.08
CA ASP A 17 -4.53 -9.81 -2.30
C ASP A 17 -3.81 -9.39 -3.58
N GLY A 18 -2.90 -8.42 -3.51
CA GLY A 18 -2.23 -7.84 -4.67
C GLY A 18 -3.17 -7.02 -5.55
N VAL A 19 -2.61 -6.56 -6.67
CA VAL A 19 -3.34 -5.86 -7.75
C VAL A 19 -2.81 -6.42 -9.06
N VAL A 20 -3.24 -7.64 -9.39
CA VAL A 20 -2.67 -8.45 -10.48
C VAL A 20 -2.78 -7.74 -11.84
N GLU A 21 -3.90 -7.05 -12.09
CA GLU A 21 -4.12 -6.23 -13.29
C GLU A 21 -3.12 -5.07 -13.45
N LYS A 22 -2.43 -4.68 -12.37
CA LYS A 22 -1.36 -3.67 -12.34
C LYS A 22 0.03 -4.28 -12.09
N GLY A 23 0.15 -5.61 -12.16
CA GLY A 23 1.43 -6.33 -12.00
C GLY A 23 1.87 -6.53 -10.55
N MET A 24 1.03 -6.25 -9.55
CA MET A 24 1.32 -6.54 -8.15
C MET A 24 0.76 -7.91 -7.77
N LEU A 25 1.64 -8.85 -7.40
CA LEU A 25 1.21 -10.17 -6.93
C LEU A 25 0.56 -10.12 -5.53
N ALA A 26 -0.18 -11.17 -5.18
CA ALA A 26 -0.73 -11.38 -3.84
C ALA A 26 0.35 -11.87 -2.88
N TRP A 27 0.67 -11.11 -1.83
CA TRP A 27 1.75 -11.48 -0.91
C TRP A 27 1.33 -12.43 0.21
N LYS A 28 0.03 -12.70 0.38
CA LYS A 28 -0.48 -13.64 1.40
C LYS A 28 0.01 -15.08 1.27
N ASN A 29 0.51 -15.47 0.10
CA ASN A 29 1.11 -16.79 -0.13
C ASN A 29 2.60 -16.84 0.26
N GLN A 30 3.22 -15.70 0.57
CA GLN A 30 4.65 -15.57 0.85
C GLN A 30 4.94 -14.96 2.23
N LEU A 31 4.01 -14.17 2.77
CA LEU A 31 4.12 -13.49 4.06
C LEU A 31 3.03 -13.98 5.01
N SER A 32 3.37 -14.11 6.30
CA SER A 32 2.39 -14.32 7.36
C SER A 32 1.53 -13.07 7.58
N GLU A 33 0.38 -13.22 8.24
CA GLU A 33 -0.49 -12.07 8.58
C GLU A 33 0.25 -10.99 9.39
N GLU A 34 1.09 -11.41 10.34
CA GLU A 34 1.90 -10.48 11.15
C GLU A 34 2.92 -9.71 10.30
N GLN A 35 3.55 -10.37 9.33
CA GLN A 35 4.46 -9.73 8.39
C GLN A 35 3.72 -8.74 7.48
N ILE A 36 2.55 -9.10 6.97
CA ILE A 36 1.71 -8.19 6.18
C ILE A 36 1.33 -6.96 7.00
N ASN A 37 0.90 -7.15 8.25
CA ASN A 37 0.55 -6.04 9.15
C ASN A 37 1.75 -5.15 9.44
N SER A 38 2.94 -5.73 9.60
CA SER A 38 4.19 -4.99 9.81
C SER A 38 4.57 -4.15 8.58
N VAL A 39 4.42 -4.71 7.36
CA VAL A 39 4.64 -3.96 6.11
C VAL A 39 3.61 -2.84 5.95
N ALA A 40 2.33 -3.11 6.23
CA ALA A 40 1.28 -2.10 6.17
C ALA A 40 1.54 -0.95 7.14
N ALA A 41 1.96 -1.25 8.37
CA ALA A 41 2.34 -0.26 9.38
C ALA A 41 3.53 0.58 8.91
N TYR A 42 4.56 -0.02 8.34
CA TYR A 42 5.70 0.70 7.78
C TYR A 42 5.29 1.65 6.63
N ILE A 43 4.47 1.18 5.68
CA ILE A 43 3.97 2.04 4.59
C ILE A 43 3.15 3.21 5.15
N TRP A 44 2.38 2.97 6.22
CA TRP A 44 1.62 4.02 6.88
C TRP A 44 2.51 5.09 7.52
N THR A 45 3.63 4.71 8.13
CA THR A 45 4.52 5.67 8.81
C THR A 45 5.27 6.59 7.84
N ILE A 46 5.54 6.14 6.62
CA ILE A 46 6.25 6.94 5.61
C ILE A 46 5.31 7.83 4.77
N ARG A 47 4.00 7.82 5.05
CA ARG A 47 3.03 8.70 4.40
C ARG A 47 3.34 10.17 4.70
N GLY A 48 3.44 10.98 3.65
CA GLY A 48 3.78 12.40 3.78
C GLY A 48 5.28 12.68 3.90
N SER A 49 6.13 11.65 3.73
CA SER A 49 7.58 11.85 3.54
C SER A 49 7.88 12.59 2.23
N ASN A 50 9.08 13.18 2.15
CA ASN A 50 9.54 13.96 0.99
C ASN A 50 10.81 13.33 0.39
N PRO A 51 10.69 12.21 -0.36
CA PRO A 51 11.85 11.59 -0.99
C PRO A 51 12.35 12.44 -2.16
N PRO A 52 13.65 12.36 -2.51
CA PRO A 52 14.18 13.04 -3.70
C PRO A 52 13.50 12.50 -4.98
N ASN A 53 13.18 13.40 -5.92
CA ASN A 53 12.52 13.09 -7.18
C ASN A 53 11.22 12.26 -7.02
N PRO A 54 10.24 12.73 -6.23
CA PRO A 54 9.01 11.99 -6.00
C PRO A 54 8.21 11.85 -7.30
N LYS A 55 7.50 10.74 -7.45
CA LYS A 55 6.49 10.61 -8.51
C LYS A 55 5.38 11.63 -8.29
N ALA A 56 4.77 12.11 -9.37
CA ALA A 56 3.55 12.89 -9.29
C ALA A 56 2.44 12.09 -8.56
N PRO A 57 1.54 12.74 -7.80
CA PRO A 57 0.44 12.06 -7.12
C PRO A 57 -0.44 11.26 -8.09
N GLN A 58 -0.92 10.09 -7.66
CA GLN A 58 -1.78 9.21 -8.46
C GLN A 58 -3.04 8.78 -7.70
N GLY A 59 -4.12 8.58 -8.44
CA GLY A 59 -5.40 8.10 -7.89
C GLY A 59 -6.33 9.23 -7.47
N LYS A 60 -7.22 8.96 -6.51
CA LYS A 60 -8.22 9.91 -6.04
C LYS A 60 -7.71 10.67 -4.84
N LEU A 61 -8.10 11.94 -4.71
CA LEU A 61 -7.96 12.63 -3.44
C LEU A 61 -8.98 12.04 -2.47
N TYR A 62 -8.53 11.66 -1.29
CA TYR A 62 -9.40 11.25 -0.19
C TYR A 62 -9.27 12.33 0.88
N GLU A 63 -10.39 12.69 1.52
CA GLU A 63 -10.44 13.58 2.69
C GLU A 63 -10.22 12.80 3.99
#